data_AF-A0A383BHC6-F1
#
_entry.id   AF-A0A383BHC6-F1
#
_cell.length_a   1.000
_cell.length_b   1.000
_cell.length_c   1.000
_cell.angle_alpha   90.00
_cell.angle_beta   90.00
_cell.angle_gamma   90.00
#
_symmetry.space_group_name_H-M   'P 1'
#
loop_
_entity.id
_entity.type
_entity.pdbx_description
1 polymer ?
#
loop_
_entity_poly.entity_id
_entity_poly.type
_entity_poly.pdbx_seq_one_letter_code
_entity_poly.pdbx_strand_id
1 'polypeptide(L)'
;IVAKIGENVSVRRLQNVSTENGVLGAYKHDDRIAVLVVLSGKDADLAKDIAMHIAASKPECISEEQLSNELLEREKSIFIEQAKESGKPDNIIEKMIVGRMKKFVNEVTLYGQAFIKDPDVSVGELVKSKNTEVELFVRFEVGEGIEKKDDNFVEEVMAQIQD
;
A
#
# COMPACT_ATOMS: atom_id res chain seq x y z
N ILE A 1 12.25 -29.54 -7.21
CA ILE A 1 12.74 -28.33 -6.50
C ILE A 1 12.83 -28.61 -5.01
N VAL A 2 11.70 -28.83 -4.32
CA VAL A 2 11.63 -29.19 -2.89
C VAL A 2 12.63 -30.30 -2.51
N ALA A 3 12.59 -31.46 -3.17
CA ALA A 3 13.49 -32.58 -2.86
C ALA A 3 14.99 -32.29 -3.06
N LYS A 4 15.35 -31.29 -3.88
CA LYS A 4 16.75 -30.93 -4.15
C LYS A 4 17.25 -29.84 -3.18
N ILE A 5 16.37 -28.91 -2.81
CA ILE A 5 16.71 -27.75 -1.96
C ILE A 5 16.54 -28.10 -0.47
N GLY A 6 15.59 -28.97 -0.13
CA GLY A 6 15.26 -29.30 1.25
C GLY A 6 14.33 -28.30 1.94
N GLU A 7 13.88 -27.26 1.22
CA GLU A 7 12.98 -26.23 1.74
C GLU A 7 11.54 -26.42 1.25
N ASN A 8 10.56 -25.97 2.05
CA ASN A 8 9.16 -25.93 1.64
C ASN A 8 8.96 -24.82 0.59
N VAL A 9 8.61 -25.22 -0.63
CA VAL A 9 8.36 -24.29 -1.74
C VAL A 9 6.92 -24.49 -2.23
N SER A 10 6.14 -23.42 -2.21
CA SER A 10 4.75 -23.42 -2.66
C SER A 10 4.40 -22.18 -3.48
N VAL A 11 3.45 -22.32 -4.41
CA VAL A 11 2.81 -21.17 -5.08
C VAL A 11 1.70 -20.67 -4.16
N ARG A 12 1.93 -19.53 -3.50
CA ARG A 12 1.01 -19.02 -2.49
C ARG A 12 -0.18 -18.27 -3.06
N ARG A 13 0.06 -17.36 -4.01
CA ARG A 13 -0.96 -16.49 -4.59
C ARG A 13 -0.63 -16.15 -6.03
N LEU A 14 -1.67 -15.98 -6.84
CA LEU A 14 -1.58 -15.58 -8.24
C LEU A 14 -2.74 -14.64 -8.54
N GLN A 15 -2.47 -13.62 -9.35
CA GLN A 15 -3.50 -12.74 -9.90
C GLN A 15 -3.18 -12.48 -11.36
N ASN A 16 -4.19 -12.65 -12.22
CA ASN A 16 -4.09 -12.29 -13.63
C ASN A 16 -4.64 -10.88 -13.81
N VAL A 17 -3.90 -10.06 -14.54
CA VAL A 17 -4.29 -8.70 -14.90
C VAL A 17 -4.26 -8.58 -16.42
N SER A 18 -5.33 -8.05 -16.99
CA SER A 18 -5.49 -7.83 -18.43
C SER A 18 -6.23 -6.53 -18.67
N THR A 19 -5.97 -5.88 -19.80
CA THR A 19 -6.70 -4.70 -20.27
C THR A 19 -6.86 -4.77 -21.78
N GLU A 20 -7.99 -4.29 -22.30
CA GLU A 20 -8.26 -4.22 -23.74
C GLU A 20 -7.85 -2.87 -24.33
N ASN A 21 -8.09 -1.79 -23.58
CA ASN A 21 -7.98 -0.41 -24.06
C ASN A 21 -6.96 0.45 -23.30
N GLY A 22 -6.47 -0.04 -22.15
CA GLY A 22 -5.43 0.61 -21.36
C GLY A 22 -4.03 0.10 -21.67
N VAL A 23 -3.07 0.56 -20.88
CA VAL A 23 -1.67 0.13 -20.90
C VAL A 23 -1.28 -0.46 -19.55
N LEU A 24 -0.51 -1.55 -19.60
CA LEU A 24 -0.03 -2.24 -18.41
C LEU A 24 1.36 -1.72 -18.03
N GLY A 25 1.47 -1.15 -16.83
CA GLY A 25 2.73 -0.84 -16.17
C GLY A 25 3.15 -1.96 -15.23
N ALA A 26 4.43 -2.31 -15.23
CA ALA A 26 4.97 -3.30 -14.30
C ALA A 26 6.25 -2.77 -13.66
N TYR A 27 6.37 -2.95 -12.35
CA TYR A 27 7.56 -2.61 -11.60
C TYR A 27 7.91 -3.74 -10.64
N LYS A 28 9.17 -4.17 -10.65
CA LYS A 28 9.73 -5.15 -9.73
C LYS A 28 10.83 -4.45 -8.93
N HIS A 29 10.72 -4.51 -7.60
CA HIS A 29 11.72 -4.01 -6.66
C HIS A 29 12.41 -5.20 -6.01
N ASP A 30 13.56 -5.56 -6.57
CA ASP A 30 14.30 -6.78 -6.26
C ASP A 30 13.38 -8.01 -6.25
N ASP A 31 13.73 -9.07 -5.52
CA ASP A 31 12.90 -10.28 -5.41
C ASP A 31 11.79 -10.17 -4.36
N ARG A 32 11.60 -8.98 -3.76
CA ARG A 32 10.69 -8.79 -2.63
C ARG A 32 9.34 -8.20 -3.01
N ILE A 33 9.29 -7.25 -3.94
CA ILE A 33 8.04 -6.54 -4.29
C ILE A 33 7.82 -6.54 -5.80
N ALA A 34 6.59 -6.78 -6.22
CA ALA A 34 6.15 -6.62 -7.60
C ALA A 34 4.82 -5.87 -7.65
N VAL A 35 4.70 -4.97 -8.61
CA VAL A 35 3.50 -4.17 -8.84
C VAL A 35 3.11 -4.22 -10.30
N LEU A 36 1.81 -4.43 -10.55
CA LEU A 36 1.16 -4.24 -11.84
C LEU A 36 0.17 -3.09 -11.74
N VAL A 37 0.07 -2.27 -12.78
CA VAL A 37 -0.86 -1.16 -12.89
C VAL A 37 -1.51 -1.22 -14.26
N VAL A 38 -2.82 -1.00 -14.30
CA VAL A 38 -3.55 -0.72 -15.54
C VAL A 38 -3.88 0.76 -15.55
N LEU A 39 -3.39 1.45 -16.57
CA LEU A 39 -3.61 2.88 -16.79
C LEU A 39 -4.44 3.04 -18.06
N SER A 40 -5.46 3.89 -18.04
CA SER A 40 -6.23 4.19 -19.25
C SER A 40 -5.37 4.94 -20.28
N GLY A 41 -5.63 4.76 -21.57
CA GLY A 41 -4.80 5.33 -22.61
C GLY A 41 -3.53 4.52 -22.87
N LYS A 42 -2.43 5.21 -23.27
CA LYS A 42 -1.27 4.55 -23.91
C LYS A 42 0.10 4.98 -23.39
N ASP A 43 0.17 5.69 -22.26
CA ASP A 43 1.43 6.15 -21.67
C ASP A 43 2.05 5.05 -20.78
N ALA A 44 2.87 4.20 -21.40
CA ALA A 44 3.51 3.08 -20.72
C ALA A 44 4.55 3.53 -19.67
N ASP A 45 5.22 4.66 -19.90
CA ASP A 45 6.22 5.19 -18.97
C ASP A 45 5.54 5.71 -17.70
N LEU A 46 4.42 6.44 -17.85
CA LEU A 46 3.60 6.86 -16.71
C LEU A 46 3.05 5.66 -15.93
N ALA A 47 2.56 4.62 -16.61
CA ALA A 47 2.05 3.42 -15.94
C ALA A 47 3.16 2.71 -15.12
N LYS A 48 4.38 2.63 -15.66
CA LYS A 48 5.55 2.09 -14.95
C LYS A 48 5.94 2.96 -13.75
N ASP A 49 5.89 4.27 -13.91
CA ASP A 49 6.23 5.22 -12.85
C ASP A 49 5.22 5.18 -11.69
N ILE A 50 3.94 5.02 -12.00
CA ILE A 50 2.89 4.79 -10.99
C ILE A 50 3.09 3.44 -10.31
N ALA A 51 3.47 2.39 -11.05
CA ALA A 51 3.80 1.09 -10.44
C ALA A 51 4.99 1.19 -9.47
N MET A 52 6.01 1.99 -9.80
CA MET A 52 7.12 2.29 -8.89
C MET A 52 6.66 3.07 -7.64
N HIS A 53 5.79 4.06 -7.82
CA HIS A 53 5.20 4.80 -6.71
C HIS A 53 4.46 3.88 -5.74
N ILE A 54 3.57 3.02 -6.25
CA ILE A 54 2.79 2.06 -5.44
C ILE A 54 3.69 1.09 -4.69
N ALA A 55 4.81 0.67 -5.29
CA ALA A 55 5.76 -0.22 -4.63
C ALA A 55 6.31 0.41 -3.33
N ALA A 56 6.59 1.71 -3.36
CA ALA A 56 7.15 2.49 -2.25
C ALA A 56 6.09 2.97 -1.25
N SER A 57 4.99 3.56 -1.74
CA SER A 57 3.99 4.27 -0.92
C SER A 57 2.86 3.38 -0.39
N LYS A 58 2.70 2.17 -0.94
CA LYS A 58 1.75 1.15 -0.47
C LYS A 58 0.30 1.66 -0.25
N PRO A 59 -0.32 2.37 -1.22
CA PRO A 59 -1.74 2.74 -1.10
C PRO A 59 -2.61 1.48 -0.94
N GLU A 60 -3.67 1.59 -0.16
CA GLU A 60 -4.68 0.53 0.02
C GLU A 60 -5.67 0.47 -1.15
N CYS A 61 -6.01 1.64 -1.72
CA CYS A 61 -6.93 1.74 -2.84
C CYS A 61 -6.57 2.93 -3.76
N ILE A 62 -7.29 3.09 -4.87
CA ILE A 62 -7.01 4.14 -5.86
C ILE A 62 -7.47 5.51 -5.33
N SER A 63 -8.69 5.56 -4.79
CA SER A 63 -9.35 6.80 -4.40
C SER A 63 -10.19 6.65 -3.14
N GLU A 64 -10.62 7.76 -2.55
CA GLU A 64 -11.39 7.79 -1.30
C GLU A 64 -12.71 7.02 -1.40
N GLU A 65 -13.35 7.00 -2.58
CA GLU A 65 -14.63 6.31 -2.81
C GLU A 65 -14.51 4.78 -2.68
N GLN A 66 -13.29 4.24 -2.73
CA GLN A 66 -13.02 2.81 -2.58
C GLN A 66 -12.74 2.41 -1.12
N LEU A 67 -12.62 3.37 -0.20
CA LEU A 67 -12.41 3.09 1.21
C LEU A 67 -13.70 2.58 1.85
N SER A 68 -13.56 1.57 2.72
CA SER A 68 -14.71 1.09 3.49
C SER A 68 -15.10 2.09 4.57
N ASN A 69 -16.41 2.26 4.76
CA ASN A 69 -16.94 3.08 5.85
C ASN A 69 -16.47 2.56 7.23
N GLU A 70 -16.28 1.24 7.37
CA GLU A 70 -15.77 0.65 8.60
C GLU A 70 -14.34 1.13 8.92
N LEU A 71 -13.46 1.18 7.91
CA LEU A 71 -12.11 1.70 8.08
C LEU A 71 -12.12 3.18 8.47
N LEU A 72 -12.94 3.99 7.79
CA LEU A 72 -13.05 5.43 8.05
C LEU A 72 -13.58 5.72 9.45
N GLU A 73 -14.64 5.03 9.89
CA GLU A 73 -15.21 5.22 11.23
C GLU A 73 -14.29 4.70 12.33
N ARG A 74 -13.59 3.58 12.10
CA ARG A 74 -12.56 3.07 13.02
C ARG A 74 -11.46 4.11 13.24
N GLU A 75 -10.89 4.64 12.16
CA GLU A 75 -9.80 5.61 12.25
C GLU A 75 -10.26 6.94 12.86
N LYS A 76 -11.47 7.40 12.49
CA LYS A 76 -12.09 8.58 13.09
C LYS A 76 -12.26 8.45 14.60
N SER A 77 -12.67 7.26 15.07
CA SER A 77 -12.85 6.98 16.49
C SER A 77 -11.52 7.08 17.25
N ILE A 78 -10.44 6.55 16.66
CA ILE A 78 -9.07 6.67 17.19
C ILE A 78 -8.67 8.15 17.30
N PHE A 79 -8.91 8.96 16.26
CA PHE A 79 -8.57 10.39 16.31
C PHE A 79 -9.43 11.18 17.30
N ILE A 80 -10.68 10.82 17.49
CA ILE A 80 -11.56 11.42 18.52
C ILE A 80 -10.99 11.14 19.92
N GLU A 81 -10.60 9.89 20.19
CA GLU A 81 -10.02 9.49 21.47
C GLU A 81 -8.73 10.28 21.76
N GLN A 82 -7.81 10.30 20.80
CA GLN A 82 -6.57 11.08 20.90
C GLN A 82 -6.81 12.59 21.06
N ALA A 83 -7.88 13.14 20.46
CA ALA A 83 -8.17 14.56 20.54
C ALA A 83 -8.79 14.97 21.88
N LYS A 84 -9.58 14.08 22.52
CA LYS A 84 -10.15 14.31 23.86
C LYS A 84 -9.07 14.46 24.93
N GLU A 85 -7.95 13.75 24.78
CA GLU A 85 -6.80 13.85 25.68
C GLU A 85 -6.03 15.18 25.54
N SER A 86 -6.30 15.99 24.51
CA SER A 86 -5.53 17.20 24.21
C SER A 86 -5.87 18.42 25.08
N GLY A 87 -6.98 18.39 25.82
CA GLY A 87 -7.43 19.51 26.69
C GLY A 87 -7.80 20.80 25.94
N LYS A 88 -7.95 20.74 24.61
CA LYS A 88 -8.28 21.91 23.77
C LYS A 88 -9.79 22.14 23.70
N PRO A 89 -10.25 23.34 23.31
CA PRO A 89 -11.66 23.61 23.09
C PRO A 89 -12.27 22.76 21.96
N ASP A 90 -13.57 22.45 22.05
CA ASP A 90 -14.29 21.55 21.13
C ASP A 90 -14.15 21.95 19.65
N ASN A 91 -14.21 23.24 19.34
CA ASN A 91 -14.06 23.76 17.98
C ASN A 91 -12.65 23.53 17.40
N ILE A 92 -11.63 23.42 18.25
CA ILE A 92 -10.26 23.07 17.84
C ILE A 92 -10.13 21.56 17.68
N ILE A 93 -10.74 20.78 18.58
CA ILE A 93 -10.79 19.32 18.50
C ILE A 93 -11.44 18.87 17.19
N GLU A 94 -12.58 19.44 16.83
CA GLU A 94 -13.28 19.13 15.57
C GLU A 94 -12.40 19.39 14.35
N LYS A 95 -11.76 20.57 14.28
CA LYS A 95 -10.82 20.91 13.21
C LYS A 95 -9.61 19.96 13.16
N MET A 96 -9.11 19.52 14.31
CA MET A 96 -8.02 18.55 14.38
C MET A 96 -8.42 17.19 13.81
N ILE A 97 -9.61 16.69 14.15
CA ILE A 97 -10.12 15.41 13.64
C ILE A 97 -10.28 15.48 12.13
N VAL A 98 -10.92 16.54 11.61
CA VAL A 98 -11.09 16.73 10.15
C VAL A 98 -9.74 16.76 9.43
N GLY A 99 -8.76 17.49 9.96
CA GLY A 99 -7.41 17.54 9.38
C GLY A 99 -6.70 16.18 9.39
N ARG A 100 -6.82 15.41 10.47
CA ARG A 100 -6.22 14.08 10.59
C ARG A 100 -6.90 13.06 9.67
N MET A 101 -8.23 13.09 9.58
CA MET A 101 -8.96 12.23 8.64
C MET A 101 -8.56 12.52 7.20
N LYS A 102 -8.49 13.80 6.82
CA LYS A 102 -8.04 14.17 5.47
C LYS A 102 -6.61 13.67 5.20
N LYS A 103 -5.71 13.80 6.17
CA LYS A 103 -4.35 13.29 6.06
C LYS A 103 -4.33 11.77 5.90
N PHE A 104 -5.08 11.05 6.73
CA PHE A 104 -5.21 9.59 6.66
C PHE A 104 -5.69 9.13 5.29
N VAL A 105 -6.79 9.70 4.78
CA VAL A 105 -7.32 9.38 3.44
C VAL A 105 -6.25 9.60 2.37
N ASN A 106 -5.52 10.71 2.44
CA ASN A 106 -4.45 11.00 1.48
C ASN A 106 -3.28 10.00 1.58
N GLU A 107 -2.98 9.50 2.77
CA GLU A 107 -1.89 8.52 2.97
C GLU A 107 -2.28 7.12 2.47
N VAL A 108 -3.56 6.73 2.56
CA VAL A 108 -4.01 5.37 2.18
C VAL A 108 -4.55 5.27 0.75
N THR A 109 -4.84 6.38 0.08
CA THR A 109 -5.32 6.39 -1.32
C THR A 109 -4.22 6.77 -2.29
N LEU A 110 -4.12 6.08 -3.43
CA LEU A 110 -3.13 6.38 -4.47
C LEU A 110 -3.23 7.84 -4.92
N TYR A 111 -4.45 8.31 -5.23
CA TYR A 111 -4.64 9.66 -5.76
C TYR A 111 -4.38 10.77 -4.75
N GLY A 112 -4.46 10.49 -3.44
CA GLY A 112 -4.13 11.45 -2.39
C GLY A 112 -2.63 11.55 -2.09
N GLN A 113 -1.83 10.57 -2.52
CA GLN A 113 -0.40 10.52 -2.27
C GLN A 113 0.38 11.50 -3.16
N ALA A 114 1.41 12.12 -2.58
CA ALA A 114 2.39 12.92 -3.32
C ALA A 114 3.26 12.01 -4.21
N PHE A 115 3.43 12.35 -5.49
CA PHE A 115 4.14 11.50 -6.42
C PHE A 115 5.63 11.41 -6.10
N ILE A 116 6.21 10.21 -6.08
CA ILE A 116 7.56 10.00 -5.52
C ILE A 116 8.67 10.63 -6.37
N LYS A 117 8.43 10.84 -7.68
CA LYS A 117 9.39 11.52 -8.56
C LYS A 117 9.19 13.03 -8.60
N ASP A 118 8.01 13.50 -8.18
CA ASP A 118 7.67 14.92 -8.12
C ASP A 118 6.70 15.15 -6.93
N PRO A 119 7.24 15.34 -5.71
CA PRO A 119 6.42 15.47 -4.50
C PRO A 119 5.54 16.72 -4.45
N ASP A 120 5.72 17.67 -5.39
CA ASP A 120 4.90 18.87 -5.49
C ASP A 120 3.52 18.59 -6.11
N VAL A 121 3.33 17.41 -6.71
CA VAL A 121 2.09 17.02 -7.39
C VAL A 121 1.60 15.68 -6.83
N SER A 122 0.30 15.58 -6.56
CA SER A 122 -0.31 14.29 -6.20
C SER A 122 -0.44 13.35 -7.40
N VAL A 123 -0.50 12.03 -7.17
CA VAL A 123 -0.74 11.09 -8.28
C VAL A 123 -2.07 11.37 -8.97
N GLY A 124 -3.11 11.76 -8.22
CA GLY A 124 -4.41 12.14 -8.77
C GLY A 124 -4.33 13.34 -9.71
N GLU A 125 -3.59 14.39 -9.33
CA GLU A 125 -3.35 15.55 -10.20
C GLU A 125 -2.53 15.18 -11.43
N LEU A 126 -1.52 14.32 -11.28
CA LEU A 126 -0.67 13.86 -12.36
C LEU A 126 -1.48 13.14 -13.44
N VAL A 127 -2.28 12.13 -13.07
CA VAL A 127 -3.07 11.37 -14.05
C VAL A 127 -4.15 12.25 -14.70
N LYS A 128 -4.77 13.13 -13.93
CA LYS A 128 -5.74 14.10 -14.44
C LYS A 128 -5.11 15.06 -15.46
N SER A 129 -3.90 15.55 -15.22
CA SER A 129 -3.18 16.45 -16.13
C SER A 129 -2.86 15.79 -17.49
N LYS A 130 -2.79 14.45 -17.50
CA LYS A 130 -2.52 13.62 -18.67
C LYS A 130 -3.81 13.05 -19.30
N ASN A 131 -4.97 13.42 -18.77
CA ASN A 131 -6.28 12.92 -19.20
C ASN A 131 -6.35 11.38 -19.21
N THR A 132 -5.83 10.77 -18.14
CA THR A 132 -5.81 9.33 -17.89
C THR A 132 -6.26 9.03 -16.46
N GLU A 133 -6.52 7.76 -16.17
CA GLU A 133 -6.94 7.23 -14.87
C GLU A 133 -6.28 5.88 -14.62
N VAL A 134 -5.99 5.59 -13.35
CA VAL A 134 -5.60 4.25 -12.90
C VAL A 134 -6.87 3.42 -12.76
N GLU A 135 -6.98 2.36 -13.55
CA GLU A 135 -8.13 1.44 -13.53
C GLU A 135 -7.97 0.37 -12.45
N LEU A 136 -6.74 -0.11 -12.27
CA LEU A 136 -6.40 -1.20 -11.36
C LEU A 136 -4.93 -1.11 -10.96
N PHE A 137 -4.60 -1.50 -9.73
CA PHE A 137 -3.26 -1.95 -9.42
C PHE A 137 -3.27 -3.23 -8.59
N VAL A 138 -2.17 -3.97 -8.66
CA VAL A 138 -1.89 -5.14 -7.83
C VAL A 138 -0.49 -5.00 -7.29
N ARG A 139 -0.33 -5.06 -5.98
CA ARG A 139 0.98 -5.03 -5.31
C ARG A 139 1.16 -6.30 -4.49
N PHE A 140 2.20 -7.06 -4.77
CA PHE A 140 2.62 -8.19 -3.95
C PHE A 140 3.94 -7.89 -3.26
N GLU A 141 4.02 -8.20 -1.98
CA GLU A 141 5.26 -8.24 -1.20
C GLU A 141 5.50 -9.66 -0.64
N VAL A 142 6.75 -10.13 -0.69
CA VAL A 142 7.14 -11.42 -0.11
C VAL A 142 6.91 -11.39 1.41
N GLY A 143 6.26 -12.44 1.92
CA GLY A 143 5.94 -12.57 3.35
C GLY A 143 4.72 -11.77 3.82
N GLU A 144 4.05 -11.00 2.97
CA GLU A 144 2.87 -10.21 3.36
C GLU A 144 1.79 -11.09 3.99
N GLY A 145 1.34 -10.75 5.20
CA GLY A 145 0.33 -11.53 5.94
C GLY A 145 0.83 -12.89 6.45
N ILE A 146 2.14 -13.11 6.52
CA ILE A 146 2.76 -14.25 7.20
C ILE A 146 3.41 -13.74 8.48
N GLU A 147 3.02 -14.30 9.62
CA GLU A 147 3.68 -14.01 10.88
C GLU A 147 5.11 -14.54 10.83
N LYS A 148 6.08 -13.64 11.04
CA LYS A 148 7.48 -14.02 11.13
C LYS A 148 7.69 -14.61 12.52
N LYS A 149 8.04 -15.90 12.59
CA LYS A 149 8.50 -16.50 13.85
C LYS A 149 9.78 -15.80 14.30
N ASP A 150 9.81 -15.37 15.55
CA ASP A 150 10.99 -14.80 16.17
C ASP A 150 11.75 -15.94 16.85
N ASP A 151 12.70 -16.52 16.12
CA ASP A 151 13.45 -17.68 16.61
C ASP A 151 14.71 -17.19 17.34
N ASN A 152 14.77 -17.43 18.66
CA ASN A 152 15.94 -17.12 19.48
C ASN A 152 16.98 -18.24 19.36
N PHE A 153 17.96 -18.03 18.49
CA PHE A 153 19.04 -18.99 18.23
C PHE A 153 19.77 -19.46 19.49
N VAL A 154 19.92 -18.58 20.50
CA VAL A 154 20.61 -18.94 21.75
C VAL A 154 19.78 -19.93 22.56
N GLU A 155 18.47 -19.70 22.66
CA GLU A 155 17.57 -20.62 23.36
C GLU A 155 17.47 -21.97 22.64
N GLU A 156 17.42 -21.96 21.31
CA GLU A 156 17.39 -23.19 20.49
C GLU A 156 18.65 -24.04 20.69
N VAL A 157 19.84 -23.40 20.71
CA VAL A 157 21.11 -24.09 20.96
C VAL A 157 21.18 -24.61 22.40
N MET A 158 20.73 -23.83 23.38
CA MET A 158 20.73 -24.27 24.79
C MET A 158 19.78 -25.44 25.05
N ALA A 159 18.64 -25.48 24.37
CA ALA A 159 17.68 -26.59 24.47
C ALA A 159 18.29 -27.91 23.93
N GLN A 160 19.13 -27.85 22.89
CA GLN A 160 19.77 -29.04 22.31
C GLN A 160 20.94 -29.61 23.16
N ILE A 161 21.49 -28.83 24.10
CA ILE A 161 22.61 -29.25 24.97
C ILE A 161 22.11 -29.99 26.23
N GLN A 162 20.83 -29.84 26.59
CA GLN A 162 20.25 -30.43 27.81
C GLN A 162 19.70 -31.86 27.65
N ASP A 163 19.72 -32.41 26.43
CA ASP A 163 19.43 -33.82 26.11
C ASP A 163 20.71 -34.66 25.97
#